data_AF-A0A356P9D4-F1
#
_entry.id   AF-A0A356P9D4-F1
#
_cell.length_a   1.000
_cell.length_b   1.000
_cell.length_c   1.000
_cell.angle_alpha   90.00
_cell.angle_beta   90.00
_cell.angle_gamma   90.00
#
_symmetry.space_group_name_H-M   'P 1'
#
loop_
_entity.id
_entity.type
_entity.pdbx_description
1 polymer ?
#
loop_
_entity_poly.entity_id
_entity_poly.type
_entity_poly.pdbx_seq_one_letter_code
_entity_poly.pdbx_strand_id
1 'polypeptide(L)'
;MNSAFWRYMLILSLLYIIWGEFFVSGGVLNLLTFNFAIFYPLGFLVGLRSPSENIRSAYISAYLFNSLSYLVASTSAIPIESWIMVFLDFVSVGFFLKAGMIIGQRTLSKEG
;
A
#
# COMPACT_ATOMS: atom_id res chain seq x y z
N MET A 1 6.02 -17.31 10.44
CA MET A 1 5.68 -16.03 9.78
C MET A 1 4.23 -15.69 10.10
N ASN A 2 3.92 -14.44 10.44
CA ASN A 2 2.60 -14.05 10.96
C ASN A 2 1.50 -14.21 9.87
N SER A 3 0.36 -14.85 10.16
CA SER A 3 -0.76 -15.01 9.21
C SER A 3 -1.27 -13.65 8.68
N ALA A 4 -1.21 -12.61 9.51
CA ALA A 4 -1.58 -11.26 9.13
C ALA A 4 -0.76 -10.72 7.95
N PHE A 5 0.56 -10.99 7.94
CA PHE A 5 1.46 -10.54 6.88
C PHE A 5 1.05 -11.11 5.51
N TRP A 6 0.78 -12.42 5.44
CA TRP A 6 0.41 -13.07 4.19
C TRP A 6 -0.94 -12.61 3.67
N ARG A 7 -1.89 -12.37 4.58
CA ARG A 7 -3.18 -11.81 4.23
C ARG A 7 -3.06 -10.40 3.64
N TYR A 8 -2.21 -9.56 4.23
CA TYR A 8 -1.98 -8.21 3.69
C TYR A 8 -1.26 -8.25 2.33
N MET A 9 -0.28 -9.13 2.17
CA MET A 9 0.34 -9.37 0.86
C MET A 9 -0.68 -9.80 -0.19
N LEU A 10 -1.60 -10.72 0.14
CA LEU A 10 -2.66 -11.14 -0.76
C LEU A 10 -3.58 -9.96 -1.16
N ILE A 11 -3.99 -9.15 -0.19
CA ILE A 11 -4.81 -7.95 -0.44
C ILE A 11 -4.08 -6.98 -1.36
N LEU A 12 -2.80 -6.70 -1.10
CA LEU A 12 -1.99 -5.80 -1.92
C LEU A 12 -1.85 -6.32 -3.35
N SER A 13 -1.59 -7.62 -3.53
CA SER A 13 -1.51 -8.23 -4.86
C SER A 13 -2.83 -8.12 -5.62
N LEU A 14 -3.96 -8.35 -4.96
CA LEU A 14 -5.29 -8.20 -5.58
C LEU A 14 -5.57 -6.75 -5.98
N LEU A 15 -5.27 -5.79 -5.09
CA LEU A 15 -5.43 -4.37 -5.39
C LEU A 15 -4.52 -3.94 -6.54
N TYR A 16 -3.29 -4.44 -6.60
CA TYR A 16 -2.38 -4.17 -7.71
C TYR A 16 -2.89 -4.73 -9.03
N ILE A 17 -3.45 -5.95 -9.06
CA ILE A 17 -4.05 -6.50 -10.28
C ILE A 17 -5.25 -5.66 -10.74
N ILE A 18 -6.09 -5.21 -9.80
CA ILE A 18 -7.26 -4.38 -10.10
C ILE A 18 -6.82 -3.01 -10.64
N TRP A 19 -5.86 -2.36 -10.02
CA TRP A 19 -5.51 -0.96 -10.31
C TRP A 19 -4.33 -0.80 -11.27
N GLY A 20 -3.51 -1.82 -11.47
CA GLY A 20 -2.22 -1.73 -12.19
C GLY A 20 -2.35 -1.23 -13.64
N GLU A 21 -3.44 -1.59 -14.31
CA GLU A 21 -3.72 -1.19 -15.69
C GLU A 21 -4.31 0.23 -15.81
N PHE A 22 -4.71 0.86 -14.70
CA PHE A 22 -5.36 2.17 -14.72
C PHE A 22 -4.36 3.34 -14.62
N PHE A 23 -3.14 3.11 -14.13
CA PHE A 23 -2.16 4.16 -13.81
C PHE A 23 -0.86 4.01 -14.62
N VAL A 24 -1.00 3.77 -15.92
CA VAL A 24 0.13 3.45 -16.83
C VAL A 24 0.96 4.68 -17.21
N SER A 25 0.43 5.90 -17.03
CA SER A 25 1.13 7.13 -17.42
C SER A 25 1.98 7.71 -16.29
N GLY A 26 3.19 8.18 -16.63
CA GLY A 26 4.12 8.79 -15.70
C GLY A 26 3.61 10.12 -15.11
N GLY A 27 4.02 10.40 -13.87
CA GLY A 27 3.74 11.68 -13.21
C GLY A 27 3.39 11.54 -11.73
N VAL A 28 3.62 12.62 -10.97
CA VAL A 28 3.43 12.64 -9.51
C VAL A 28 2.00 12.33 -9.11
N LEU A 29 1.00 12.87 -9.82
CA LEU A 29 -0.41 12.67 -9.49
C LEU A 29 -0.85 11.20 -9.70
N ASN A 30 -0.40 10.56 -10.77
CA ASN A 30 -0.72 9.16 -11.02
C ASN A 30 -0.07 8.25 -9.98
N LEU A 31 1.18 8.51 -9.62
CA LEU A 31 1.86 7.80 -8.54
C LEU A 31 1.10 7.92 -7.22
N LEU A 32 0.73 9.15 -6.84
CA LEU A 32 -0.04 9.37 -5.61
C LEU A 32 -1.41 8.71 -5.66
N THR A 33 -2.09 8.74 -6.81
CA THR A 33 -3.42 8.13 -6.96
C THR A 33 -3.34 6.61 -6.95
N PHE A 34 -2.31 6.01 -7.55
CA PHE A 34 -2.06 4.58 -7.50
C PHE A 34 -1.77 4.11 -6.08
N ASN A 35 -0.89 4.81 -5.36
CA ASN A 35 -0.58 4.48 -3.97
C ASN A 35 -1.77 4.68 -3.06
N PHE A 36 -2.60 5.69 -3.31
CA PHE A 36 -3.89 5.81 -2.64
C PHE A 36 -4.75 4.57 -2.92
N ALA A 37 -4.95 4.19 -4.18
CA ALA A 37 -5.82 3.07 -4.58
C ALA A 37 -5.37 1.71 -4.00
N ILE A 38 -4.08 1.52 -3.72
CA ILE A 38 -3.54 0.29 -3.13
C ILE A 38 -3.44 0.37 -1.61
N PHE A 39 -2.75 1.37 -1.07
CA PHE A 39 -2.37 1.36 0.35
C PHE A 39 -3.46 1.93 1.27
N TYR A 40 -4.31 2.83 0.78
CA TYR A 40 -5.42 3.34 1.59
C TYR A 40 -6.45 2.24 1.93
N PRO A 41 -6.94 1.42 0.97
CA PRO A 41 -7.86 0.33 1.31
C PRO A 41 -7.27 -0.71 2.27
N LEU A 42 -6.00 -1.08 2.08
CA LEU A 42 -5.32 -1.96 3.04
C LEU A 42 -5.31 -1.31 4.44
N GLY A 43 -4.92 -0.03 4.52
CA GLY A 43 -4.90 0.71 5.78
C GLY A 43 -6.26 0.73 6.44
N PHE A 44 -7.31 1.02 5.68
CA PHE A 44 -8.69 1.02 6.15
C PHE A 44 -9.11 -0.34 6.71
N LEU A 45 -8.84 -1.43 5.99
CA LEU A 45 -9.12 -2.80 6.45
C LEU A 45 -8.35 -3.17 7.72
N VAL A 46 -7.12 -2.67 7.89
CA VAL A 46 -6.36 -2.85 9.13
C VAL A 46 -6.96 -2.04 10.26
N GLY A 47 -7.40 -0.80 9.99
CA GLY A 47 -8.06 0.06 10.96
C GLY A 47 -9.40 -0.48 11.46
N LEU A 48 -10.11 -1.25 10.64
CA LEU A 48 -11.36 -1.95 11.00
C LEU A 48 -11.16 -3.18 11.88
N ARG A 49 -9.93 -3.51 12.27
CA ARG A 49 -9.66 -4.66 13.14
C ARG A 49 -9.39 -4.24 14.56
N SER A 50 -9.59 -5.18 15.48
CA SER A 50 -9.32 -4.97 16.90
C SER A 50 -7.86 -4.47 17.10
N PRO A 51 -7.62 -3.51 18.02
CA PRO A 51 -6.29 -2.93 18.28
C PRO A 51 -5.20 -3.95 18.64
N SER A 52 -5.59 -5.18 18.97
CA SER A 52 -4.66 -6.29 19.25
C SER A 52 -3.95 -6.82 18.00
N GLU A 53 -4.41 -6.49 16.79
CA GLU A 53 -3.75 -6.94 15.57
C GLU A 53 -2.50 -6.11 15.26
N ASN A 54 -1.43 -6.80 14.84
CA ASN A 54 -0.11 -6.21 14.73
C ASN A 54 0.00 -5.28 13.51
N ILE A 55 -0.22 -3.98 13.75
CA ILE A 55 -0.07 -2.87 12.78
C ILE A 55 1.30 -2.91 12.08
N ARG A 56 2.35 -3.37 12.77
CA ARG A 56 3.69 -3.50 12.20
C ARG A 56 3.71 -4.44 11.00
N SER A 57 2.92 -5.51 11.03
CA SER A 57 2.80 -6.44 9.90
C SER A 57 2.24 -5.74 8.66
N ALA A 58 1.30 -4.81 8.81
CA ALA A 58 0.74 -4.05 7.68
C ALA A 58 1.79 -3.16 7.00
N TYR A 59 2.58 -2.43 7.80
CA TYR A 59 3.69 -1.64 7.25
C TYR A 59 4.76 -2.50 6.60
N ILE A 60 5.16 -3.61 7.23
CA ILE A 60 6.16 -4.53 6.65
C ILE A 60 5.65 -5.09 5.32
N SER A 61 4.40 -5.55 5.26
CA SER A 61 3.80 -6.03 4.01
C SER A 61 3.74 -4.95 2.94
N ALA A 62 3.28 -3.73 3.28
CA ALA A 62 3.16 -2.63 2.34
C ALA A 62 4.51 -2.21 1.75
N TYR A 63 5.52 -1.97 2.60
CA TYR A 63 6.86 -1.60 2.14
C TYR A 63 7.55 -2.72 1.39
N LEU A 64 7.39 -3.98 1.82
CA LEU A 64 7.96 -5.11 1.10
C LEU A 64 7.32 -5.27 -0.28
N PHE A 65 5.99 -5.17 -0.36
CA PHE A 65 5.26 -5.19 -1.62
C PHE A 65 5.77 -4.11 -2.58
N ASN A 66 5.96 -2.89 -2.06
CA ASN A 66 6.48 -1.77 -2.82
C ASN A 66 7.93 -2.00 -3.28
N SER A 67 8.79 -2.53 -2.42
CA SER A 67 10.16 -2.90 -2.82
C SER A 67 10.18 -4.00 -3.88
N LEU A 68 9.26 -4.97 -3.79
CA LEU A 68 9.13 -6.05 -4.76
C LEU A 68 8.68 -5.53 -6.13
N SER A 69 7.80 -4.51 -6.21
CA SER A 69 7.40 -3.93 -7.50
C SER A 69 8.60 -3.28 -8.22
N TYR A 70 9.45 -2.56 -7.49
CA TYR A 70 10.69 -2.00 -8.05
C TYR A 70 11.73 -3.06 -8.40
N LEU A 71 11.84 -4.13 -7.59
CA LEU A 71 12.70 -5.25 -7.92
C LEU A 71 12.26 -5.91 -9.24
N VAL A 72 10.95 -6.16 -9.40
CA VAL A 72 10.38 -6.70 -10.64
C VAL A 72 10.68 -5.75 -11.80
N ALA A 73 10.38 -4.46 -11.66
CA ALA A 73 10.67 -3.45 -12.70
C ALA A 73 12.15 -3.48 -13.12
N SER A 74 13.08 -3.52 -12.15
CA SER A 74 14.51 -3.60 -12.43
C SER A 74 14.90 -4.89 -13.15
N THR A 75 14.35 -6.04 -12.75
CA THR A 75 14.64 -7.34 -13.40
C THR A 75 13.99 -7.49 -14.78
N SER A 76 12.89 -6.79 -15.02
CA SER A 76 12.17 -6.73 -16.29
C SER A 76 12.69 -5.65 -17.23
N ALA A 77 13.81 -4.99 -16.88
CA ALA A 77 14.41 -3.88 -17.63
C ALA A 77 13.43 -2.72 -17.90
N ILE A 78 12.43 -2.52 -17.02
CA ILE A 78 11.54 -1.36 -17.08
C ILE A 78 12.34 -0.15 -16.52
N PRO A 79 12.50 0.93 -17.30
CA PRO A 79 13.33 2.05 -16.89
C PRO A 79 12.69 2.79 -15.69
N ILE A 80 13.51 3.01 -14.65
CA ILE A 80 13.15 3.89 -13.53
C ILE A 80 13.58 5.30 -13.91
N GLU A 81 12.63 6.13 -14.36
CA GLU A 81 12.95 7.45 -14.90
C GLU A 81 13.43 8.45 -13.84
N SER A 82 13.04 8.29 -12.57
CA SER A 82 13.36 9.25 -11.52
C SER A 82 13.41 8.61 -10.13
N TRP A 83 14.58 8.69 -9.49
CA TRP A 83 14.76 8.27 -8.09
C TRP A 83 13.99 9.15 -7.10
N ILE A 84 13.69 10.40 -7.47
CA ILE A 84 12.83 11.28 -6.67
C ILE A 84 11.40 10.71 -6.64
N MET A 85 10.92 10.21 -7.78
CA MET A 85 9.61 9.55 -7.86
C MET A 85 9.58 8.30 -6.99
N VAL A 86 10.64 7.48 -7.00
CA VAL A 86 10.77 6.32 -6.10
C VAL A 86 10.72 6.75 -4.63
N PHE A 87 11.44 7.80 -4.25
CA PHE A 87 11.38 8.29 -2.87
C PHE A 87 9.97 8.74 -2.47
N LEU A 88 9.30 9.53 -3.33
CA LEU A 88 7.93 9.98 -3.12
C LEU A 88 6.96 8.80 -3.00
N ASP A 89 7.17 7.76 -3.81
CA ASP A 89 6.43 6.51 -3.76
C ASP A 89 6.46 5.91 -2.35
N PHE A 90 7.66 5.62 -1.84
CA PHE A 90 7.86 5.05 -0.50
C PHE A 90 7.29 5.93 0.61
N VAL A 91 7.46 7.25 0.54
CA VAL A 91 6.88 8.16 1.53
C VAL A 91 5.35 8.09 1.52
N SER A 92 4.76 8.03 0.32
CA SER A 92 3.31 7.99 0.18
C SER A 92 2.69 6.66 0.63
N VAL A 93 3.42 5.53 0.56
CA VAL A 93 3.01 4.24 1.17
C VAL A 93 2.64 4.45 2.64
N GLY A 94 3.54 5.03 3.42
CA GLY A 94 3.34 5.27 4.84
C GLY A 94 2.18 6.22 5.12
N PHE A 95 2.05 7.27 4.31
CA PHE A 95 0.99 8.27 4.45
C PHE A 95 -0.40 7.67 4.19
N PHE A 96 -0.60 7.01 3.05
CA PHE A 96 -1.91 6.47 2.67
C PHE A 96 -2.32 5.29 3.54
N LEU A 97 -1.38 4.42 3.89
CA LEU A 97 -1.65 3.31 4.81
C LEU A 97 -2.12 3.83 6.18
N LYS A 98 -1.42 4.83 6.74
CA LYS A 98 -1.79 5.45 8.02
C LYS A 98 -3.13 6.16 7.93
N ALA A 99 -3.38 6.91 6.86
CA ALA A 99 -4.65 7.59 6.64
C ALA A 99 -5.82 6.59 6.63
N GLY A 100 -5.70 5.49 5.88
CA GLY A 100 -6.69 4.42 5.87
C GLY A 100 -6.94 3.86 7.27
N MET A 101 -5.88 3.54 8.03
CA MET A 101 -6.01 2.99 9.39
C MET A 101 -6.79 3.92 10.32
N ILE A 102 -6.47 5.21 10.31
CA ILE A 102 -7.16 6.21 11.15
C ILE A 102 -8.64 6.26 10.81
N ILE A 103 -8.99 6.24 9.52
CA ILE A 103 -10.39 6.28 9.09
C ILE A 103 -11.11 4.98 9.47
N GLY A 104 -10.51 3.81 9.25
CA GLY A 104 -11.08 2.52 9.64
C GLY A 104 -11.35 2.42 11.15
N GLN A 105 -10.40 2.86 11.98
CA GLN A 105 -10.57 2.87 13.45
C GLN A 105 -11.70 3.79 13.90
N ARG A 106 -11.85 4.96 13.25
CA ARG A 106 -12.95 5.89 13.54
C ARG A 106 -14.32 5.30 13.22
N THR A 107 -14.42 4.45 12.21
CA THR A 107 -15.68 3.76 11.88
C THR A 107 -16.09 2.83 13.02
N LEU A 108 -15.16 1.99 13.52
CA LEU A 108 -15.43 1.11 14.66
C LEU A 108 -15.82 1.88 15.94
N SER A 109 -15.12 2.98 16.24
CA SER A 109 -15.37 3.77 17.44
C SER A 109 -16.74 4.46 17.46
N LYS A 110 -17.43 4.55 16.33
CA LYS A 110 -18.78 5.14 16.24
C LYS A 110 -19.89 4.08 16.36
N GLU A 111 -19.55 2.80 16.23
CA GLU A 111 -20.51 1.69 16.24
C GLU A 111 -20.49 0.90 17.56
N GLY A 112 -19.59 1.20 18.50
CA GLY A 112 -19.52 0.62 19.85
C GLY A 112 -19.87 1.64 20.93
#